data_AF-A0A8T2A7N9-F1
#
_entry.id   AF-A0A8T2A7N9-F1
#
_cell.length_a   1.000
_cell.length_b   1.000
_cell.length_c   1.000
_cell.angle_alpha   90.00
_cell.angle_beta   90.00
_cell.angle_gamma   90.00
#
_symmetry.space_group_name_H-M   'P 1'
#
loop_
_entity.id
_entity.type
_entity.pdbx_description
1 polymer ?
#
loop_
_entity_poly.entity_id
_entity_poly.type
_entity_poly.pdbx_seq_one_letter_code
_entity_poly.pdbx_strand_id
1 'polypeptide(L)'
;MIETPPTQEAALAPVYVYWDIKRCPVPDGYDARQVGPCIKRILNKVGYNGNITITVVGSLSEVPRDILEALSSTGISLYHEPRSCKDMISLYYTRRYLKFPPPINMMFISRQPRYIPPNFYPLINDLKEIGYNLIFPFPLDSPQEASSTRVKCLWKEFLLADPRPLEEDRCGETGEPALWVCTVCPHVCDPPFAGQGVDNFITHISTAEHELRLQRVLAPNGVAPLDSYPENATRGGNQVPSGLDELEEARVEAPLDSYLENASTMA
;
A
#
# COMPACT_ATOMS: atom_id res chain seq x y z
N MET A 1 13.57 -4.28 16.53
CA MET A 1 14.79 -4.28 15.69
C MET A 1 14.73 -5.51 14.81
N ILE A 2 15.31 -5.49 13.61
CA ILE A 2 15.37 -6.68 12.73
C ILE A 2 16.49 -7.56 13.29
N GLU A 3 16.13 -8.63 14.00
CA GLU A 3 17.07 -9.29 14.95
C GLU A 3 17.95 -10.40 14.34
N THR A 4 17.74 -10.77 13.08
CA THR A 4 18.61 -11.78 12.42
C THR A 4 19.04 -11.31 11.02
N PRO A 5 20.33 -11.49 10.66
CA PRO A 5 20.79 -11.21 9.31
C PRO A 5 20.07 -12.12 8.30
N PRO A 6 19.77 -11.62 7.08
CA PRO A 6 19.10 -12.42 6.07
C PRO A 6 19.96 -13.60 5.61
N THR A 7 19.31 -14.64 5.09
CA THR A 7 19.98 -15.67 4.30
C THR A 7 20.63 -15.04 3.06
N GLN A 8 21.60 -15.71 2.44
CA GLN A 8 22.23 -15.19 1.23
C GLN A 8 21.23 -14.94 0.09
N GLU A 9 20.23 -15.82 -0.04
CA GLU A 9 19.13 -15.68 -1.01
C GLU A 9 18.27 -14.46 -0.70
N ALA A 10 17.83 -14.29 0.56
CA ALA A 10 17.05 -13.14 0.99
C ALA A 10 17.84 -11.83 0.91
N ALA A 11 19.16 -11.85 1.11
CA ALA A 11 20.02 -10.68 1.04
C ALA A 11 20.06 -10.05 -0.36
N LEU A 12 19.93 -10.86 -1.41
CA LEU A 12 20.00 -10.42 -2.82
C LEU A 12 18.62 -10.33 -3.50
N ALA A 13 17.59 -10.93 -2.89
CA ALA A 13 16.23 -10.91 -3.41
C ALA A 13 15.62 -9.48 -3.43
N PRO A 14 14.72 -9.17 -4.38
CA PRO A 14 14.00 -7.90 -4.41
C PRO A 14 13.30 -7.59 -3.08
N VAL A 15 13.24 -6.31 -2.72
CA VAL A 15 12.60 -5.82 -1.50
C VAL A 15 11.44 -4.89 -1.86
N TYR A 16 10.23 -5.27 -1.47
CA TYR A 16 9.03 -4.46 -1.64
C TYR A 16 8.63 -3.84 -0.31
N VAL A 17 8.70 -2.52 -0.19
CA VAL A 17 8.33 -1.78 1.00
C VAL A 17 6.95 -1.17 0.81
N TYR A 18 6.00 -1.51 1.69
CA TYR A 18 4.69 -0.89 1.77
C TYR A 18 4.63 -0.02 3.03
N TRP A 19 4.46 1.27 2.84
CA TRP A 19 4.49 2.25 3.90
C TRP A 19 3.16 2.98 4.07
N ASP A 20 2.50 2.75 5.20
CA ASP A 20 1.28 3.43 5.62
C ASP A 20 1.60 4.84 6.15
N ILE A 21 1.49 5.84 5.27
CA ILE A 21 1.80 7.24 5.59
C ILE A 21 0.85 7.84 6.63
N LYS A 22 -0.36 7.32 6.77
CA LYS A 22 -1.32 7.80 7.77
C LYS A 22 -0.88 7.42 9.18
N ARG A 23 -0.34 6.21 9.36
CA ARG A 23 0.13 5.71 10.65
C ARG A 23 1.57 6.13 10.95
N CYS A 24 2.39 6.29 9.92
CA CYS A 24 3.78 6.69 9.98
C CYS A 24 4.01 7.91 9.07
N PRO A 25 3.49 9.11 9.40
CA PRO A 25 3.61 10.29 8.54
C PRO A 25 5.04 10.80 8.48
N VAL A 26 5.35 11.59 7.44
CA VAL A 26 6.59 12.38 7.42
C VAL A 26 6.58 13.32 8.64
N PRO A 27 7.60 13.29 9.52
CA PRO A 27 7.64 14.18 10.68
C PRO A 27 7.75 15.65 10.28
N ASP A 28 7.20 16.53 11.11
CA ASP A 28 7.30 17.98 10.89
C ASP A 28 8.77 18.43 10.77
N GLY A 29 9.08 19.19 9.73
CA GLY A 29 10.43 19.67 9.43
C GLY A 29 11.38 18.62 8.85
N TYR A 30 10.93 17.38 8.64
CA TYR A 30 11.72 16.36 7.94
C TYR A 30 11.49 16.46 6.43
N ASP A 31 12.57 16.47 5.64
CA ASP A 31 12.47 16.46 4.18
C ASP A 31 11.92 15.11 3.70
N ALA A 32 10.73 15.12 3.10
CA ALA A 32 10.08 13.91 2.58
C ALA A 32 10.94 13.17 1.54
N ARG A 33 11.80 13.88 0.79
CA ARG A 33 12.73 13.27 -0.17
C ARG A 33 13.75 12.35 0.51
N GLN A 34 13.97 12.52 1.81
CA GLN A 34 14.91 11.70 2.59
C GLN A 34 14.30 10.39 3.10
N VAL A 35 12.98 10.19 3.02
CA VAL A 35 12.35 8.96 3.53
C VAL A 35 12.81 7.74 2.74
N GLY A 36 12.73 7.79 1.41
CA GLY A 36 13.15 6.69 0.53
C GLY A 36 14.63 6.31 0.72
N PRO A 37 15.58 7.26 0.57
CA PRO A 37 17.00 7.02 0.83
C PRO A 37 17.28 6.48 2.24
N CYS A 38 16.59 6.98 3.27
CA CYS A 38 16.74 6.48 4.64
C CYS A 38 16.32 5.01 4.76
N ILE A 39 15.14 4.64 4.24
CA ILE A 39 14.66 3.25 4.22
C ILE A 39 15.65 2.33 3.50
N LYS A 40 16.09 2.71 2.29
CA LYS A 40 17.06 1.94 1.49
C LYS A 40 18.34 1.70 2.27
N ARG A 41 18.87 2.74 2.90
CA ARG A 41 20.11 2.68 3.69
C ARG A 41 19.99 1.79 4.92
N ILE A 42 18.85 1.84 5.63
CA ILE A 42 18.60 0.98 6.79
C ILE A 42 18.51 -0.49 6.36
N LEU A 43 17.80 -0.79 5.27
CA LEU A 43 17.70 -2.13 4.70
C LEU A 43 19.07 -2.69 4.30
N ASN A 44 19.87 -1.90 3.58
CA ASN A 44 21.24 -2.27 3.20
C ASN A 44 22.12 -2.56 4.44
N LYS A 45 22.03 -1.71 5.47
CA LYS A 45 22.78 -1.90 6.73
C LYS A 45 22.47 -3.20 7.45
N VAL A 46 21.22 -3.66 7.38
CA VAL A 46 20.80 -4.94 7.99
C VAL A 46 20.94 -6.13 7.04
N GLY A 47 21.53 -5.92 5.85
CA GLY A 47 21.93 -6.99 4.93
C GLY A 47 20.98 -7.25 3.75
N TYR A 48 19.92 -6.47 3.58
CA TYR A 48 19.05 -6.56 2.39
C TYR A 48 19.57 -5.61 1.32
N ASN A 49 20.26 -6.17 0.32
CA ASN A 49 20.95 -5.42 -0.74
C ASN A 49 20.33 -5.62 -2.13
N GLY A 50 19.20 -6.33 -2.23
CA GLY A 50 18.46 -6.47 -3.49
C GLY A 50 17.81 -5.15 -3.94
N ASN A 51 17.16 -5.15 -5.11
CA ASN A 51 16.45 -3.96 -5.60
C ASN A 51 15.31 -3.56 -4.66
N ILE A 52 15.28 -2.30 -4.20
CA ILE A 52 14.32 -1.81 -3.20
C ILE A 52 13.28 -0.92 -3.87
N THR A 53 12.04 -1.43 -3.95
CA THR A 53 10.87 -0.69 -4.44
C THR A 53 10.03 -0.23 -3.25
N ILE A 54 9.76 1.08 -3.17
CA ILE A 54 9.00 1.68 -2.07
C ILE A 54 7.66 2.18 -2.60
N THR A 55 6.58 1.75 -1.95
CA THR A 55 5.21 2.17 -2.24
C THR A 55 4.60 2.80 -0.99
N VAL A 56 4.21 4.07 -1.09
CA VAL A 56 3.41 4.72 -0.05
C VAL A 56 1.94 4.35 -0.21
N VAL A 57 1.28 3.98 0.89
CA VAL A 57 -0.08 3.45 0.92
C VAL A 57 -0.95 4.31 1.84
N GLY A 58 -2.16 4.63 1.41
CA GLY A 58 -3.20 5.17 2.28
C GLY A 58 -4.18 6.11 1.58
N SER A 59 -4.92 6.89 2.37
CA SER A 59 -5.79 7.96 1.88
C SER A 59 -4.93 9.14 1.44
N LEU A 60 -4.31 9.02 0.26
CA LEU A 60 -3.34 10.02 -0.23
C LEU A 60 -3.97 11.39 -0.53
N SER A 61 -5.29 11.49 -0.60
CA SER A 61 -6.01 12.78 -0.67
C SER A 61 -5.91 13.59 0.64
N GLU A 62 -5.58 12.94 1.77
CA GLU A 62 -5.33 13.58 3.07
C GLU A 62 -3.87 14.04 3.24
N VAL A 63 -2.99 13.72 2.29
CA VAL A 63 -1.55 14.03 2.35
C VAL A 63 -1.28 15.36 1.61
N PRO A 64 -0.50 16.28 2.19
CA PRO A 64 -0.14 17.53 1.51
C PRO A 64 0.53 17.30 0.14
N ARG A 65 0.18 18.14 -0.84
CA ARG A 65 0.67 18.04 -2.22
C ARG A 65 2.19 18.06 -2.30
N ASP A 66 2.84 18.96 -1.57
CA ASP A 66 4.30 19.11 -1.52
C ASP A 66 4.99 17.84 -1.02
N ILE A 67 4.38 17.14 -0.04
CA ILE A 67 4.87 15.84 0.42
C ILE A 67 4.72 14.78 -0.67
N LEU A 68 3.58 14.71 -1.36
CA LEU A 68 3.39 13.74 -2.46
C LEU A 68 4.34 14.00 -3.62
N GLU A 69 4.56 15.26 -3.99
CA GLU A 69 5.53 15.67 -5.01
C GLU A 69 6.94 15.27 -4.60
N ALA A 70 7.33 15.55 -3.36
CA ALA A 70 8.63 15.18 -2.83
C ALA A 70 8.85 13.66 -2.86
N LEU A 71 7.89 12.86 -2.41
CA LEU A 71 7.98 11.39 -2.45
C LEU A 71 8.04 10.85 -3.88
N SER A 72 7.15 11.35 -4.76
CA SER A 72 7.13 10.96 -6.17
C SER A 72 8.42 11.33 -6.90
N SER A 73 9.07 12.44 -6.53
CA SER A 73 10.33 12.88 -7.15
C SER A 73 11.51 11.95 -6.86
N THR A 74 11.40 11.10 -5.83
CA THR A 74 12.42 10.10 -5.47
C THR A 74 12.00 8.68 -5.88
N GLY A 75 11.10 8.56 -6.86
CA GLY A 75 10.64 7.27 -7.39
C GLY A 75 9.71 6.48 -6.47
N ILE A 76 9.22 7.05 -5.36
CA ILE A 76 8.27 6.34 -4.47
C ILE A 76 6.91 6.26 -5.16
N SER A 77 6.41 5.05 -5.32
CA SER A 77 5.10 4.81 -5.96
C SER A 77 3.95 5.15 -5.02
N LEU A 78 2.86 5.72 -5.56
CA LEU A 78 1.70 6.19 -4.80
C LEU A 78 0.54 5.19 -4.88
N TYR A 79 0.16 4.56 -3.78
CA TYR A 79 -0.99 3.67 -3.74
C TYR A 79 -2.12 4.29 -2.92
N HIS A 80 -3.09 4.88 -3.63
CA HIS A 80 -4.26 5.49 -3.03
C HIS A 80 -5.30 4.43 -2.64
N GLU A 81 -5.37 4.18 -1.33
CA GLU A 81 -6.30 3.28 -0.67
C GLU A 81 -6.94 4.00 0.52
N PRO A 82 -8.15 4.57 0.35
CA PRO A 82 -8.83 5.31 1.40
C PRO A 82 -9.19 4.45 2.61
N ARG A 83 -9.41 3.15 2.39
CA ARG A 83 -9.64 2.18 3.46
C ARG A 83 -8.34 1.98 4.24
N SER A 84 -8.18 2.80 5.28
CA SER A 84 -6.96 2.84 6.06
C SER A 84 -6.67 1.49 6.69
N CYS A 85 -5.46 1.00 6.49
CA CYS A 85 -4.95 -0.14 7.23
C CYS A 85 -4.96 0.19 8.74
N LYS A 86 -5.28 -0.82 9.55
CA LYS A 86 -5.28 -0.68 11.00
C LYS A 86 -3.84 -0.57 11.45
N ASP A 87 -2.99 -1.52 11.10
CA ASP A 87 -1.61 -1.71 11.54
C ASP A 87 -0.81 -2.53 10.51
N MET A 88 0.45 -2.85 10.84
CA MET A 88 1.35 -3.63 9.97
C MET A 88 0.78 -4.97 9.53
N ILE A 89 0.04 -5.67 10.41
CA ILE A 89 -0.56 -6.97 10.09
C ILE A 89 -1.69 -6.79 9.07
N SER A 90 -2.57 -5.82 9.29
CA SER A 90 -3.63 -5.54 8.31
C SER A 90 -3.07 -5.08 6.96
N LEU A 91 -1.96 -4.31 6.96
CA LEU A 91 -1.30 -3.88 5.72
C LEU A 91 -0.72 -5.09 4.98
N TYR A 92 -0.09 -6.02 5.69
CA TYR A 92 0.33 -7.30 5.12
C TYR A 92 -0.86 -8.03 4.48
N TYR A 93 -1.99 -8.20 5.19
CA TYR A 93 -3.14 -8.93 4.63
C TYR A 93 -3.73 -8.27 3.39
N THR A 94 -3.74 -6.94 3.32
CA THR A 94 -4.20 -6.19 2.13
C THR A 94 -3.25 -6.38 0.94
N ARG A 95 -1.94 -6.46 1.21
CA ARG A 95 -0.89 -6.46 0.17
C ARG A 95 -0.38 -7.85 -0.21
N ARG A 96 -0.62 -8.88 0.60
CA ARG A 96 -0.14 -10.26 0.36
C ARG A 96 -0.63 -10.87 -0.95
N TYR A 97 -1.69 -10.30 -1.54
CA TYR A 97 -2.22 -10.75 -2.80
C TYR A 97 -1.43 -10.24 -4.00
N LEU A 98 -0.51 -9.27 -3.82
CA LEU A 98 0.42 -8.88 -4.86
C LEU A 98 1.38 -10.05 -5.11
N LYS A 99 1.13 -10.79 -6.19
CA LYS A 99 1.83 -12.01 -6.56
C LYS A 99 3.23 -11.65 -7.06
N PHE A 100 4.24 -11.88 -6.24
CA PHE A 100 5.64 -11.82 -6.66
C PHE A 100 6.26 -13.20 -6.46
N PRO A 101 6.95 -13.76 -7.46
CA PRO A 101 7.58 -15.07 -7.32
C PRO A 101 8.72 -15.00 -6.29
N PRO A 102 8.83 -15.97 -5.36
CA PRO A 102 9.97 -16.04 -4.45
C PRO A 102 11.29 -16.33 -5.23
N PRO A 103 12.45 -15.95 -4.67
CA PRO A 103 12.63 -15.32 -3.36
C PRO A 103 12.35 -13.82 -3.39
N ILE A 104 11.64 -13.33 -2.36
CA ILE A 104 11.36 -11.91 -2.19
C ILE A 104 11.37 -11.50 -0.72
N ASN A 105 11.62 -10.21 -0.50
CA ASN A 105 11.45 -9.56 0.78
C ASN A 105 10.26 -8.60 0.72
N MET A 106 9.42 -8.60 1.75
CA MET A 106 8.35 -7.62 1.90
C MET A 106 8.45 -6.93 3.25
N MET A 107 8.56 -5.60 3.23
CA MET A 107 8.60 -4.78 4.44
C MET A 107 7.28 -4.03 4.61
N PHE A 108 6.71 -4.06 5.81
CA PHE A 108 5.47 -3.38 6.13
C PHE A 108 5.70 -2.32 7.21
N ILE A 109 5.59 -1.05 6.83
CA ILE A 109 5.77 0.09 7.74
C ILE A 109 4.40 0.66 8.08
N SER A 110 3.93 0.43 9.29
CA SER A 110 2.70 1.00 9.85
C SER A 110 2.81 0.94 11.37
N ARG A 111 1.76 1.31 12.10
CA ARG A 111 1.76 1.16 13.55
C ARG A 111 1.83 -0.30 13.98
N GLN A 112 2.32 -0.52 15.21
CA GLN A 112 2.28 -1.83 15.86
C GLN A 112 0.85 -2.38 15.95
N PRO A 113 0.66 -3.69 15.74
CA PRO A 113 -0.64 -4.30 15.85
C PRO A 113 -1.11 -4.30 17.31
N ARG A 114 -2.41 -4.05 17.50
CA ARG A 114 -3.03 -4.22 18.84
C ARG A 114 -3.38 -5.68 19.12
N TYR A 115 -3.52 -6.46 18.05
CA TYR A 115 -3.91 -7.85 18.07
C TYR A 115 -3.13 -8.58 16.99
N ILE A 116 -2.54 -9.72 17.36
CA ILE A 116 -1.87 -10.62 16.43
C ILE A 116 -2.76 -11.87 16.33
N PRO A 117 -3.27 -12.21 15.14
CA PRO A 117 -3.99 -13.47 14.94
C PRO A 117 -3.13 -14.67 15.37
N PRO A 118 -3.69 -15.70 16.05
CA PRO A 118 -2.92 -16.85 16.54
C PRO A 118 -2.12 -17.58 15.44
N ASN A 119 -2.64 -17.59 14.21
CA ASN A 119 -2.02 -18.22 13.05
C ASN A 119 -1.01 -17.32 12.31
N PHE A 120 -0.77 -16.09 12.76
CA PHE A 120 0.10 -15.16 12.05
C PHE A 120 1.57 -15.59 12.07
N TYR A 121 2.10 -16.01 13.22
CA TYR A 121 3.48 -16.50 13.32
C TYR A 121 3.71 -17.82 12.57
N PRO A 122 2.85 -18.85 12.70
CA PRO A 122 2.94 -20.04 11.84
C PRO A 122 2.94 -19.68 10.35
N LEU A 123 2.04 -18.79 9.91
CA LEU A 123 1.98 -18.33 8.53
C LEU A 123 3.30 -17.66 8.07
N ILE A 124 3.90 -16.80 8.90
CA ILE A 124 5.19 -16.17 8.55
C ILE A 124 6.29 -17.22 8.39
N ASN A 125 6.31 -18.25 9.24
CA ASN A 125 7.30 -19.32 9.14
C ASN A 125 7.12 -20.14 7.86
N ASP A 126 5.89 -20.54 7.55
CA ASP A 126 5.57 -21.27 6.32
C ASP A 126 5.98 -20.46 5.07
N LEU A 127 5.70 -19.15 5.08
CA LEU A 127 6.10 -18.23 4.01
C LEU A 127 7.62 -18.13 3.86
N LYS A 128 8.34 -18.10 4.99
CA LYS A 128 9.81 -18.06 4.98
C LYS A 128 10.40 -19.33 4.36
N GLU A 129 9.81 -20.49 4.60
CA GLU A 129 10.24 -21.76 4.01
C GLU A 129 10.07 -21.80 2.49
N ILE A 130 9.06 -21.10 1.94
CA ILE A 130 8.83 -20.99 0.50
C ILE A 130 9.46 -19.73 -0.13
N GLY A 131 10.39 -19.07 0.58
CA GLY A 131 11.20 -17.95 0.04
C GLY A 131 10.57 -16.56 0.15
N TYR A 132 9.48 -16.39 0.91
CA TYR A 132 8.92 -15.08 1.23
C TYR A 132 9.42 -14.62 2.59
N ASN A 133 10.24 -13.57 2.60
CA ASN A 133 10.80 -13.02 3.82
C ASN A 133 10.07 -11.73 4.23
N LEU A 134 9.40 -11.75 5.39
CA LEU A 134 8.61 -10.62 5.89
C LEU A 134 9.42 -9.80 6.90
N ILE A 135 9.49 -8.49 6.68
CA ILE A 135 10.27 -7.54 7.47
C ILE A 135 9.31 -6.57 8.17
N PHE A 136 9.39 -6.52 9.51
CA PHE A 136 8.67 -5.54 10.31
C PHE A 136 9.68 -4.64 11.04
N PRO A 137 9.74 -3.32 10.73
CA PRO A 137 10.71 -2.42 11.37
C PRO A 137 10.45 -2.22 12.87
N PHE A 138 9.20 -2.37 13.28
CA PHE A 138 8.78 -2.22 14.68
C PHE A 138 8.39 -3.58 15.26
N PRO A 139 8.55 -3.78 16.58
CA PRO A 139 8.14 -5.02 17.24
C PRO A 139 6.66 -5.32 16.97
N LEU A 140 6.35 -6.58 16.66
CA LEU A 140 4.97 -7.04 16.51
C LEU A 140 4.27 -7.17 17.87
N ASP A 141 5.02 -7.23 18.96
CA ASP A 141 4.48 -7.42 20.31
C ASP A 141 3.47 -6.34 20.68
N SER A 142 2.34 -6.78 21.21
CA SER A 142 1.32 -5.91 21.77
C SER A 142 1.88 -5.21 23.00
N PRO A 143 2.05 -3.88 22.98
CA PRO A 143 2.35 -3.18 24.20
C PRO A 143 0.98 -3.00 24.86
N GLN A 144 0.70 -3.78 25.91
CA GLN A 144 -0.42 -3.54 26.83
C GLN A 144 -0.48 -2.06 27.31
N GLU A 145 0.58 -1.27 27.08
CA GLU A 145 0.72 0.13 27.48
C GLU A 145 1.23 1.11 26.38
N ALA A 146 1.15 0.79 25.08
CA ALA A 146 1.54 1.78 24.07
C ALA A 146 0.41 2.78 23.80
N SER A 147 0.44 3.89 24.54
CA SER A 147 -0.16 5.13 24.09
C SER A 147 0.23 5.41 22.63
N SER A 148 -0.69 5.92 21.81
CA SER A 148 -0.46 6.30 20.41
C SER A 148 0.79 7.19 20.21
N THR A 149 1.23 7.88 21.28
CA THR A 149 2.48 8.64 21.34
C THR A 149 3.72 7.78 21.10
N ARG A 150 3.83 6.57 21.69
CA ARG A 150 5.03 5.71 21.53
C ARG A 150 5.23 5.21 20.10
N VAL A 151 4.14 4.93 19.37
CA VAL A 151 4.20 4.50 17.97
C VAL A 151 4.77 5.61 17.08
N LYS A 152 4.32 6.86 17.26
CA LYS A 152 4.88 8.02 16.55
C LYS A 152 6.38 8.17 16.85
N CYS A 153 6.80 7.87 18.08
CA CYS A 153 8.23 7.91 18.44
C CYS A 153 9.05 6.89 17.66
N LEU A 154 8.62 5.63 17.56
CA LEU A 154 9.42 4.59 16.86
C LEU A 154 9.65 4.88 15.38
N TRP A 155 8.65 5.42 14.67
CA TRP A 155 8.84 5.81 13.26
C TRP A 155 9.79 7.01 13.12
N LYS A 156 9.64 8.02 13.99
CA LYS A 156 10.55 9.16 14.00
C LYS A 156 11.97 8.73 14.34
N GLU A 157 12.14 7.84 15.32
CA GLU A 157 13.43 7.25 15.68
C GLU A 157 14.02 6.44 14.52
N PHE A 158 13.20 5.66 13.81
CA PHE A 158 13.62 4.92 12.62
C PHE A 158 14.19 5.87 11.55
N LEU A 159 13.51 6.97 11.24
CA LEU A 159 14.00 7.95 10.26
C LEU A 159 15.28 8.67 10.73
N LEU A 160 15.42 8.89 12.05
CA LEU A 160 16.56 9.59 12.64
C LEU A 160 17.75 8.67 12.97
N ALA A 161 17.60 7.34 12.86
CA ALA A 161 18.62 6.37 13.23
C ALA A 161 19.87 6.40 12.33
N ASP A 162 19.83 7.07 11.17
CA ASP A 162 20.97 7.25 10.28
C ASP A 162 21.08 8.70 9.77
N PRO A 163 21.58 9.64 10.59
CA PRO A 163 21.59 11.07 10.31
C PRO A 163 22.69 11.48 9.30
N ARG A 164 23.14 10.56 8.44
CA ARG A 164 24.23 10.86 7.50
C ARG A 164 23.88 12.06 6.60
N PRO A 165 24.86 12.94 6.32
CA PRO A 165 24.66 14.07 5.42
C PRO A 165 24.14 13.60 4.06
N LEU A 166 23.41 14.49 3.40
CA LEU A 166 22.94 14.38 2.03
C LEU A 166 24.12 14.09 1.09
N GLU A 167 24.54 12.83 0.97
CA GLU A 167 25.17 12.41 -0.26
C GLU A 167 24.03 12.39 -1.27
N GLU A 168 24.08 13.32 -2.23
CA GLU A 168 23.40 13.15 -3.50
C GLU A 168 23.76 11.75 -3.98
N ASP A 169 22.85 10.81 -3.79
CA ASP A 169 22.98 9.50 -4.40
C ASP A 169 22.94 9.78 -5.90
N ARG A 170 24.11 9.97 -6.50
CA ARG A 170 24.31 10.04 -7.96
C ARG A 170 24.12 8.66 -8.59
N CYS A 171 23.32 7.81 -7.95
CA CYS A 171 22.69 6.70 -8.60
C CYS A 171 21.62 7.34 -9.50
N GLY A 172 21.90 7.41 -10.80
CA GLY A 172 20.93 7.83 -11.79
C GLY A 172 19.73 6.89 -11.73
N GLU A 173 18.75 7.22 -10.89
CA GLU A 173 17.40 6.74 -11.05
C GLU A 173 16.96 7.31 -12.40
N THR A 174 17.02 6.47 -13.43
CA THR A 174 16.42 6.71 -14.74
C THR A 174 15.10 7.42 -14.49
N GLY A 175 14.93 8.63 -15.06
CA GLY A 175 13.86 9.57 -14.75
C GLY A 175 12.46 9.11 -15.17
N GLU A 176 12.13 7.85 -14.92
CA GLU A 176 10.81 7.30 -15.07
C GLU A 176 9.91 7.90 -13.98
N PRO A 177 8.80 8.54 -14.38
CA PRO A 177 7.87 9.14 -13.45
C PRO A 177 7.29 8.07 -12.51
N ALA A 178 7.24 8.38 -11.20
CA ALA A 178 6.71 7.45 -10.22
C ALA A 178 5.29 7.00 -10.58
N LEU A 179 5.06 5.70 -10.41
CA LEU A 179 3.77 5.08 -10.65
C LEU A 179 2.78 5.44 -9.55
N TRP A 180 1.50 5.50 -9.91
CA TRP A 180 0.42 5.60 -8.94
C TRP A 180 -0.72 4.66 -9.28
N VAL A 181 -1.43 4.21 -8.26
CA VAL A 181 -2.58 3.30 -8.33
C VAL A 181 -3.71 3.83 -7.45
N CYS A 182 -4.94 3.79 -7.93
CA CYS A 182 -6.14 4.20 -7.22
C CYS A 182 -7.13 3.05 -7.11
N THR A 183 -7.43 2.61 -5.89
CA THR A 183 -8.43 1.54 -5.66
C THR A 183 -9.87 2.03 -5.63
N VAL A 184 -10.08 3.35 -5.61
CA VAL A 184 -11.42 3.97 -5.62
C VAL A 184 -12.04 3.94 -7.00
N CYS A 185 -11.19 4.02 -8.02
CA CYS A 185 -11.60 4.11 -9.41
C CYS A 185 -11.25 2.82 -10.17
N PRO A 186 -11.74 1.63 -9.78
CA PRO A 186 -11.49 0.45 -10.58
C PRO A 186 -12.14 0.65 -11.96
N HIS A 187 -11.42 0.28 -13.01
CA HIS A 187 -12.05 0.10 -14.32
C HIS A 187 -12.92 -1.15 -14.29
N VAL A 188 -14.05 -1.09 -15.00
CA VAL A 188 -15.01 -2.21 -15.07
C VAL A 188 -14.41 -3.42 -15.82
N CYS A 189 -13.36 -3.23 -16.62
CA CYS A 189 -12.73 -4.28 -17.44
C CYS A 189 -11.19 -4.21 -17.53
N ASP A 190 -10.51 -3.42 -16.69
CA ASP A 190 -9.03 -3.23 -16.72
C ASP A 190 -8.46 -3.23 -15.28
N PRO A 191 -7.13 -3.37 -15.08
CA PRO A 191 -6.51 -3.29 -13.75
C PRO A 191 -6.91 -2.02 -12.97
N PRO A 192 -6.66 -1.95 -11.64
CA PRO A 192 -6.95 -0.75 -10.86
C PRO A 192 -6.39 0.49 -11.55
N PHE A 193 -7.18 1.57 -11.61
CA PHE A 193 -6.81 2.76 -12.37
C PHE A 193 -5.46 3.27 -11.89
N ALA A 194 -4.52 3.32 -12.82
CA ALA A 194 -3.12 3.57 -12.55
C ALA A 194 -2.58 4.53 -13.61
N GLY A 195 -1.48 5.18 -13.26
CA GLY A 195 -0.79 6.07 -14.17
C GLY A 195 0.58 6.42 -13.64
N GLN A 196 1.17 7.43 -14.27
CA GLN A 196 2.49 7.93 -13.93
C GLN A 196 2.42 9.43 -13.63
N GLY A 197 3.26 9.87 -12.71
CA GLY A 197 3.45 11.28 -12.37
C GLY A 197 2.44 11.79 -11.34
N VAL A 198 2.95 12.54 -10.37
CA VAL A 198 2.16 13.10 -9.26
C VAL A 198 1.09 14.10 -9.73
N ASP A 199 1.33 14.89 -10.77
CA ASP A 199 0.33 15.84 -11.27
C ASP A 199 -0.87 15.13 -11.89
N ASN A 200 -0.65 14.04 -12.63
CA ASN A 200 -1.72 13.20 -13.15
C ASN A 200 -2.51 12.55 -12.02
N PHE A 201 -1.81 12.06 -10.98
CA PHE A 201 -2.44 11.52 -9.77
C PHE A 201 -3.33 12.56 -9.07
N ILE A 202 -2.81 13.77 -8.82
CA ILE A 202 -3.54 14.85 -8.16
C ILE A 202 -4.74 15.27 -8.98
N THR A 203 -4.56 15.43 -10.29
CA THR A 203 -5.65 15.74 -11.22
C THR A 203 -6.75 14.67 -11.14
N HIS A 204 -6.37 13.39 -11.13
CA HIS A 204 -7.30 12.28 -11.00
C HIS A 204 -8.11 12.33 -9.70
N ILE A 205 -7.45 12.41 -8.53
CA ILE A 205 -8.15 12.39 -7.24
C ILE A 205 -8.97 13.66 -6.97
N SER A 206 -8.74 14.73 -7.73
CA SER A 206 -9.51 15.98 -7.67
C SER A 206 -10.77 15.95 -8.56
N THR A 207 -11.00 14.88 -9.33
CA THR A 207 -12.20 14.78 -10.17
C THR A 207 -13.46 14.52 -9.33
N ALA A 208 -14.58 15.11 -9.74
CA ALA A 208 -15.89 14.85 -9.11
C ALA A 208 -16.29 13.36 -9.20
N GLU A 209 -15.88 12.67 -10.26
CA GLU A 209 -16.11 11.23 -10.39
C GLU A 209 -15.37 10.44 -9.30
N HIS A 210 -14.09 10.74 -9.06
CA HIS A 210 -13.33 10.12 -7.98
C HIS A 210 -13.99 10.38 -6.62
N GLU A 211 -14.42 11.62 -6.36
CA GLU A 211 -15.11 11.98 -5.12
C GLU A 211 -16.41 11.18 -4.91
N LEU A 212 -17.25 11.06 -5.94
CA LEU A 212 -18.50 10.28 -5.88
C LEU A 212 -18.24 8.78 -5.65
N ARG A 213 -17.16 8.23 -6.22
CA ARG A 213 -16.75 6.85 -5.98
C ARG A 213 -16.17 6.70 -4.57
N LEU A 214 -15.39 7.66 -4.10
CA LEU A 214 -14.81 7.69 -2.76
C LEU A 214 -15.90 7.64 -1.68
N GLN A 215 -16.95 8.45 -1.82
CA GLN A 215 -18.10 8.44 -0.92
C GLN A 215 -18.75 7.05 -0.85
N ARG A 216 -18.91 6.36 -1.99
CA ARG A 216 -19.43 4.98 -2.03
C ARG A 216 -18.49 3.97 -1.37
N VAL A 217 -17.18 4.10 -1.57
CA VAL A 217 -16.17 3.22 -0.97
C VAL A 217 -16.12 3.35 0.55
N LEU A 218 -16.32 4.55 1.07
CA LEU A 218 -16.27 4.91 2.49
C LEU A 218 -17.62 4.78 3.20
N ALA A 219 -18.73 4.67 2.47
CA ALA A 219 -20.05 4.50 3.07
C ALA A 219 -20.08 3.24 3.95
N PRO A 220 -20.53 3.34 5.22
CA PRO A 220 -20.70 2.17 6.07
C PRO A 220 -21.85 1.31 5.51
N ASN A 221 -21.49 0.22 4.84
CA ASN A 221 -22.37 -0.82 4.30
C ASN A 221 -23.61 -0.32 3.53
N GLY A 222 -23.42 -0.04 2.23
CA GLY A 222 -24.40 -0.45 1.22
C GLY A 222 -25.69 0.35 1.08
N VAL A 223 -25.73 1.63 1.43
CA VAL A 223 -26.80 2.53 0.96
C VAL A 223 -26.17 3.56 0.04
N ALA A 224 -26.32 3.36 -1.27
CA ALA A 224 -26.10 4.42 -2.24
C ALA A 224 -27.01 5.60 -1.85
N PRO A 225 -26.55 6.86 -1.94
CA PRO A 225 -27.46 7.99 -1.90
C PRO A 225 -28.50 7.78 -3.00
N LEU A 226 -29.75 7.47 -2.62
CA LEU A 226 -30.89 7.79 -3.46
C LEU A 226 -30.84 9.30 -3.57
N ASP A 227 -30.35 9.80 -4.71
CA ASP A 227 -30.77 11.05 -5.34
C ASP A 227 -29.84 11.37 -6.51
N SER A 228 -29.92 10.57 -7.59
CA SER A 228 -29.64 11.05 -8.95
C SER A 228 -30.07 10.02 -10.00
N TYR A 229 -31.38 9.83 -10.18
CA TYR A 229 -31.90 9.48 -11.50
C TYR A 229 -32.79 10.63 -11.94
N PRO A 230 -32.57 11.22 -13.12
CA PRO A 230 -33.53 12.16 -13.68
C PRO A 230 -34.82 11.39 -13.96
N GLU A 231 -35.92 11.81 -13.33
CA GLU A 231 -37.27 11.43 -13.74
C GLU A 231 -37.41 11.74 -15.23
N ASN A 232 -37.60 10.71 -16.06
CA ASN A 232 -38.44 10.70 -17.27
C ASN A 232 -38.23 9.40 -18.08
N ALA A 233 -39.10 8.42 -17.88
CA ALA A 233 -39.57 7.54 -18.96
C ALA A 233 -40.87 6.84 -18.54
N THR A 234 -41.87 7.00 -19.38
CA THR A 234 -43.28 6.67 -19.23
C THR A 234 -43.56 5.16 -19.32
N ARG A 235 -44.40 4.67 -18.39
CA ARG A 235 -45.47 3.66 -18.58
C ARG A 235 -45.14 2.31 -19.27
N GLY A 236 -45.17 1.24 -18.48
CA GLY A 236 -45.36 -0.14 -18.94
C GLY A 236 -45.51 -1.08 -17.74
N GLY A 237 -46.65 -1.76 -17.60
CA GLY A 237 -47.07 -2.38 -16.35
C GLY A 237 -46.52 -3.78 -16.06
N ASN A 238 -46.84 -4.19 -14.83
CA ASN A 238 -47.12 -5.54 -14.32
C ASN A 238 -46.00 -6.43 -13.75
N GLN A 239 -46.26 -6.74 -12.47
CA GLN A 239 -46.05 -8.01 -11.75
C GLN A 239 -44.65 -8.32 -11.19
N VAL A 240 -44.60 -8.20 -9.86
CA VAL A 240 -43.66 -8.84 -8.94
C VAL A 240 -43.87 -10.35 -8.96
N PRO A 241 -42.80 -11.15 -8.97
CA PRO A 241 -42.80 -12.39 -8.19
C PRO A 241 -41.79 -12.31 -7.05
N SER A 242 -42.31 -12.65 -5.88
CA SER A 242 -41.60 -13.10 -4.68
C SER A 242 -40.62 -14.24 -4.98
N GLY A 243 -39.40 -14.13 -4.47
CA GLY A 243 -38.37 -15.17 -4.53
C GLY A 243 -37.08 -14.71 -3.86
N LEU A 244 -37.14 -14.52 -2.54
CA LEU A 244 -35.96 -14.47 -1.69
C LEU A 244 -35.60 -15.92 -1.36
N ASP A 245 -34.60 -16.44 -2.05
CA ASP A 245 -33.61 -17.42 -1.61
C ASP A 245 -32.92 -17.97 -2.86
N GLU A 246 -31.61 -18.21 -2.75
CA GLU A 246 -30.73 -18.83 -3.77
C GLU A 246 -30.13 -17.91 -4.87
N LEU A 247 -29.23 -16.99 -4.53
CA LEU A 247 -28.08 -16.60 -5.39
C LEU A 247 -26.87 -16.08 -4.57
N GLU A 248 -26.63 -16.62 -3.36
CA GLU A 248 -25.48 -16.23 -2.51
C GLU A 248 -24.23 -17.13 -2.65
N GLU A 249 -24.13 -17.96 -3.69
CA GLU A 249 -22.93 -18.75 -3.95
C GLU A 249 -22.60 -18.78 -5.45
N ALA A 250 -21.88 -17.76 -5.93
CA ALA A 250 -20.92 -17.85 -7.04
C ALA A 250 -20.34 -16.48 -7.38
N ARG A 251 -19.44 -15.96 -6.54
CA ARG A 251 -18.35 -15.12 -7.05
C ARG A 251 -17.04 -15.85 -6.82
N VAL A 252 -16.90 -16.91 -7.61
CA VAL A 252 -15.66 -17.64 -7.85
C VAL A 252 -14.57 -16.61 -8.12
N GLU A 253 -13.50 -16.69 -7.32
CA GLU A 253 -12.28 -15.94 -7.51
C GLU A 253 -11.75 -16.15 -8.94
N ALA A 254 -11.67 -15.06 -9.71
CA ALA A 254 -10.86 -15.06 -10.93
C ALA A 254 -9.38 -14.91 -10.51
N PRO A 255 -8.45 -15.75 -11.02
CA PRO A 255 -7.05 -15.72 -10.60
C PRO A 255 -6.35 -14.41 -10.97
N LEU A 256 -5.48 -13.93 -10.06
CA LEU A 256 -4.69 -12.71 -10.22
C LEU A 256 -3.51 -12.82 -11.21
N ASP A 257 -3.39 -13.96 -11.90
CA ASP A 257 -2.21 -14.30 -12.71
C ASP A 257 -2.18 -13.59 -14.08
N SER A 258 -3.20 -12.81 -14.46
CA SER A 258 -3.21 -12.07 -15.73
C SER A 258 -2.62 -10.67 -15.68
N TYR A 259 -2.23 -10.15 -14.51
CA TYR A 259 -1.84 -8.74 -14.35
C TYR A 259 -0.33 -8.47 -14.46
N LEU A 260 0.51 -9.50 -14.66
CA LEU A 260 1.98 -9.32 -14.74
C LEU A 260 2.62 -9.86 -16.03
N GLU A 261 1.89 -10.56 -16.92
CA GLU A 261 2.50 -11.11 -18.15
C GLU A 261 2.80 -10.08 -19.24
N ASN A 262 2.35 -8.83 -19.11
CA ASN A 262 2.50 -7.83 -20.18
C ASN A 262 3.62 -6.80 -19.94
N ALA A 263 4.34 -6.86 -18.81
CA ALA A 263 5.46 -5.97 -18.53
C ALA A 263 6.82 -6.53 -19.03
N SER A 264 6.86 -7.76 -19.54
CA SER A 264 8.09 -8.42 -20.02
C SER A 264 8.22 -8.45 -21.55
N THR A 265 7.40 -7.72 -22.29
CA THR A 265 7.43 -7.72 -23.77
C THR A 265 7.71 -6.34 -24.35
N MET A 266 8.72 -5.63 -23.83
CA MET A 266 9.46 -4.62 -24.59
C MET A 266 10.93 -4.66 -24.15
N ALA A 267 11.68 -5.53 -24.81
CA ALA A 267 13.11 -5.33 -25.02
C ALA A 267 13.32 -4.24 -26.09
#